data_AF-A0A227J153-F1
#
_entry.id   AF-A0A227J153-F1
#
_cell.length_a   1.000
_cell.length_b   1.000
_cell.length_c   1.000
_cell.angle_alpha   90.00
_cell.angle_beta   90.00
_cell.angle_gamma   90.00
#
_symmetry.space_group_name_H-M   'P 1'
#
loop_
_entity.id
_entity.type
_entity.pdbx_description
1 polymer ?
#
loop_
_entity_poly.entity_id
_entity_poly.type
_entity_poly.pdbx_seq_one_letter_code
_entity_poly.pdbx_strand_id
1 'polypeptide(L)'
;LSGWQVAADNNTASTMYPDQSLYPVDSVPSVVKRINNSFRRADQIQWANGKSPEDEGGIDYFLPIVADAEAGFGGVLNAYELMKSMI
;
A
#
# COMPACT_ATOMS: atom_id res chain seq x y z
N LEU A 1 4.56 -5.25 -1.34
CA LEU A 1 3.13 -5.41 -0.98
C LEU A 1 2.54 -6.45 -1.90
N SER A 2 2.12 -7.60 -1.36
CA SER A 2 1.73 -8.81 -2.13
C SER A 2 0.24 -8.81 -2.48
N GLY A 3 -0.10 -9.11 -3.74
CA GLY A 3 -1.48 -9.31 -4.19
C GLY A 3 -2.15 -10.49 -3.48
N TRP A 4 -1.44 -11.62 -3.36
CA TRP A 4 -1.87 -12.82 -2.62
C TRP A 4 -2.33 -12.50 -1.18
N GLN A 5 -1.56 -11.70 -0.43
CA GLN A 5 -1.92 -11.33 0.95
C GLN A 5 -3.14 -10.39 1.00
N VAL A 6 -3.28 -9.50 0.01
CA VAL A 6 -4.45 -8.63 -0.13
C VAL A 6 -5.70 -9.46 -0.46
N ALA A 7 -5.58 -10.44 -1.36
CA ALA A 7 -6.65 -11.38 -1.67
C ALA A 7 -7.10 -12.16 -0.43
N ALA A 8 -6.16 -12.63 0.38
CA ALA A 8 -6.45 -13.43 1.56
C ALA A 8 -7.16 -12.64 2.68
N ASP A 9 -6.71 -11.42 3.01
CA ASP A 9 -7.15 -10.78 4.28
C ASP A 9 -7.16 -9.24 4.29
N ASN A 10 -7.03 -8.55 3.15
CA ASN A 10 -6.99 -7.08 3.19
C ASN A 10 -7.55 -6.38 1.94
N ASN A 11 -8.47 -7.05 1.24
CA ASN A 11 -9.14 -6.49 0.08
C ASN A 11 -10.42 -5.71 0.44
N THR A 12 -10.86 -4.84 -0.46
CA THR A 12 -12.03 -3.97 -0.27
C THR A 12 -13.36 -4.71 -0.30
N ALA A 13 -13.40 -5.96 -0.79
CA ALA A 13 -14.58 -6.82 -0.73
C ALA A 13 -14.76 -7.50 0.65
N SER A 14 -13.83 -7.31 1.60
CA SER A 14 -13.89 -7.89 2.95
C SER A 14 -14.17 -9.40 2.95
N THR A 15 -13.60 -10.09 1.96
CA THR A 15 -13.82 -11.52 1.73
C THR A 15 -12.46 -12.19 1.54
N MET A 16 -12.27 -13.36 2.14
CA MET A 16 -11.05 -14.14 1.92
C MET A 16 -11.09 -14.81 0.55
N TYR A 17 -10.11 -14.53 -0.31
CA TYR A 17 -9.96 -15.11 -1.65
C TYR A 17 -8.62 -15.84 -1.84
N PRO A 18 -8.56 -16.82 -2.76
CA PRO A 18 -7.30 -17.26 -3.34
C PRO A 18 -6.71 -16.20 -4.29
N ASP A 19 -5.45 -16.40 -4.67
CA ASP A 19 -4.69 -15.52 -5.55
C ASP A 19 -5.01 -15.74 -7.03
N GLN A 20 -6.18 -15.24 -7.44
CA GLN A 20 -6.70 -15.33 -8.80
C GLN A 20 -7.36 -14.01 -9.25
N SER A 21 -6.86 -12.88 -8.77
CA SER A 21 -7.34 -11.52 -9.06
C SER A 21 -8.87 -11.35 -8.92
N LEU A 22 -9.49 -12.03 -7.94
CA LEU A 22 -10.95 -12.00 -7.70
C LEU A 22 -11.39 -10.75 -6.93
N TYR A 23 -10.46 -10.10 -6.25
CA TYR A 23 -10.74 -8.94 -5.41
C TYR A 23 -10.87 -7.65 -6.26
N PRO A 24 -11.59 -6.61 -5.79
CA PRO A 24 -11.72 -5.37 -6.53
C PRO A 24 -10.37 -4.65 -6.72
N VAL A 25 -10.14 -4.08 -7.91
CA VAL A 25 -8.85 -3.50 -8.35
C VAL A 25 -8.30 -2.38 -7.44
N ASP A 26 -9.15 -1.73 -6.66
CA ASP A 26 -8.77 -0.68 -5.70
C ASP A 26 -8.15 -1.23 -4.39
N SER A 27 -8.12 -2.55 -4.22
CA SER A 27 -7.67 -3.20 -2.98
C SER A 27 -6.20 -2.97 -2.67
N VAL A 28 -5.29 -3.28 -3.60
CA VAL A 28 -3.86 -3.06 -3.36
C VAL A 28 -3.53 -1.57 -3.18
N PRO A 29 -4.02 -0.64 -4.04
CA PRO A 29 -3.90 0.80 -3.80
C PRO A 29 -4.39 1.26 -2.41
N SER A 30 -5.52 0.70 -1.95
CA SER A 30 -6.05 1.01 -0.62
C SER A 30 -5.10 0.60 0.50
N VAL A 31 -4.40 -0.52 0.36
CA VAL A 31 -3.40 -0.96 1.34
C VAL A 31 -2.11 -0.14 1.25
N VAL A 32 -1.66 0.26 0.05
CA VAL A 32 -0.56 1.24 -0.12
C VAL A 32 -0.87 2.52 0.66
N LYS A 33 -2.08 3.07 0.51
CA LYS A 33 -2.54 4.25 1.24
C LYS A 33 -2.53 4.03 2.76
N ARG A 34 -2.96 2.86 3.25
CA ARG A 34 -2.94 2.52 4.69
C ARG A 34 -1.52 2.48 5.25
N ILE A 35 -0.57 1.89 4.52
CA ILE A 35 0.84 1.84 4.93
C ILE A 35 1.42 3.26 4.99
N ASN A 36 1.25 4.06 3.94
CA ASN A 36 1.74 5.44 3.92
C ASN A 36 1.12 6.31 5.02
N ASN A 37 -0.17 6.13 5.35
CA ASN A 37 -0.79 6.82 6.48
C ASN A 37 -0.19 6.40 7.83
N SER A 38 0.21 5.14 7.96
CA SER A 38 0.86 4.62 9.17
C SER A 38 2.27 5.18 9.30
N PHE A 39 3.06 5.19 8.22
CA PHE A 39 4.37 5.86 8.16
C PHE A 39 4.26 7.33 8.52
N ARG A 40 3.31 8.05 7.91
CA ARG A 40 3.05 9.46 8.19
C ARG A 40 2.73 9.71 9.66
N ARG A 41 1.93 8.85 10.29
CA ARG A 41 1.59 9.01 11.71
C ARG A 41 2.82 8.77 12.61
N ALA A 42 3.62 7.75 12.31
CA ALA A 42 4.83 7.45 13.06
C ALA A 42 5.86 8.61 12.95
N ASP A 43 6.05 9.14 11.75
CA ASP A 43 6.89 10.31 11.48
C ASP A 43 6.39 11.56 12.24
N GLN A 44 5.09 11.85 12.19
CA GLN A 44 4.50 12.97 12.94
C GLN A 44 4.75 12.87 14.46
N ILE A 45 4.70 11.65 15.02
CA ILE A 45 4.99 11.42 16.44
C ILE A 45 6.48 11.67 16.72
N GLN A 46 7.38 11.18 15.87
CA GLN A 46 8.83 11.41 16.01
C GLN A 46 9.15 12.91 15.95
N TRP A 47 8.64 13.60 14.93
CA TRP A 47 8.85 15.03 14.73
C TRP A 47 8.29 15.88 15.87
N ALA A 48 7.09 15.54 16.36
CA ALA A 48 6.48 16.23 17.50
C ALA A 48 7.28 16.08 18.81
N ASN A 49 8.08 15.03 18.93
CA ASN A 49 9.01 14.82 20.04
C ASN A 49 10.40 15.45 19.81
N GLY A 50 10.55 16.28 18.77
CA GLY A 50 11.78 17.02 18.49
C GLY A 50 12.92 16.16 17.95
N LYS A 51 12.60 14.99 17.38
CA LYS A 51 13.58 14.13 16.71
C LYS A 51 13.40 14.16 15.20
N SER A 52 14.50 14.12 14.46
CA SER A 52 14.52 13.90 13.01
C SER A 52 15.13 12.53 12.67
N PRO A 53 15.00 12.06 11.41
CA PRO A 53 15.65 10.83 10.96
C PRO A 53 17.19 10.87 11.06
N GLU A 54 17.79 12.05 11.08
CA GLU A 54 19.25 12.21 11.18
C GLU A 54 19.78 12.12 12.63
N ASP A 55 18.91 12.20 13.63
CA ASP A 55 19.30 12.11 15.05
C ASP A 55 19.66 10.67 15.46
N GLU A 56 20.43 10.52 16.55
CA GLU A 56 20.71 9.21 17.12
C GLU A 56 19.40 8.51 17.57
N GLY A 57 19.12 7.36 16.97
CA GLY A 57 17.87 6.62 17.17
C GLY A 57 16.66 7.23 16.47
N GLY A 58 16.84 8.19 15.56
CA GLY A 58 15.85 8.62 14.58
C GLY A 58 15.56 7.52 13.55
N ILE A 59 14.32 7.47 13.06
CA ILE A 59 13.87 6.50 12.06
C ILE A 59 13.33 7.25 10.85
N ASP A 60 13.81 6.89 9.65
CA ASP A 60 13.14 7.26 8.41
C ASP A 60 11.97 6.28 8.18
N TYR A 61 10.75 6.77 8.42
CA TYR A 61 9.55 5.95 8.30
C TYR A 61 9.05 5.84 6.86
N PHE A 62 9.42 6.74 5.93
CA PHE A 62 8.88 6.78 4.58
C PHE A 62 9.59 5.81 3.64
N LEU A 63 9.57 4.53 4.01
CA LEU A 63 10.17 3.47 3.21
C LEU A 63 9.44 3.32 1.87
N PRO A 64 10.17 3.03 0.77
CA PRO A 64 9.57 2.81 -0.53
C PRO A 64 8.69 1.55 -0.52
N ILE A 65 7.50 1.66 -1.12
CA ILE A 65 6.55 0.55 -1.25
C ILE A 65 6.56 0.07 -2.71
N VAL A 66 7.06 -1.15 -2.95
CA VAL A 66 6.85 -1.87 -4.21
C VAL A 66 5.58 -2.69 -4.09
N ALA A 67 4.58 -2.44 -4.95
CA ALA A 67 3.26 -3.05 -4.88
C ALA A 67 2.94 -3.93 -6.09
N ASP A 68 2.24 -5.02 -5.82
CA ASP A 68 1.72 -5.96 -6.82
C ASP A 68 0.55 -5.33 -7.59
N ALA A 69 0.58 -5.42 -8.91
CA ALA A 69 -0.46 -4.91 -9.80
C ALA A 69 -1.16 -6.04 -10.58
N GLU A 70 -0.93 -7.29 -10.21
CA GLU A 70 -1.39 -8.48 -10.93
C GLU A 70 -0.99 -8.37 -12.42
N ALA A 71 -1.91 -8.72 -13.33
CA ALA A 71 -1.82 -8.43 -14.76
C ALA A 71 -2.60 -7.14 -15.17
N GLY A 72 -2.93 -6.25 -14.23
CA GLY A 72 -3.65 -5.00 -14.51
C GLY A 72 -5.17 -5.11 -14.59
N PHE A 73 -5.78 -6.21 -14.13
CA PHE A 73 -7.23 -6.38 -13.99
C PHE A 73 -8.05 -6.15 -15.28
N GLY A 74 -7.51 -6.52 -16.44
CA GLY A 74 -8.23 -6.44 -17.71
C GLY A 74 -7.32 -6.07 -18.87
N GLY A 75 -7.73 -5.07 -19.65
CA GLY A 75 -6.97 -4.55 -20.78
C GLY A 75 -6.02 -3.41 -20.41
N VAL A 76 -5.42 -2.79 -21.43
CA VAL A 76 -4.43 -1.71 -21.27
C VAL A 76 -4.97 -0.49 -20.51
N LEU A 77 -6.27 -0.19 -20.64
CA LEU A 77 -6.90 0.92 -19.90
C LEU A 77 -7.07 0.57 -18.41
N ASN A 78 -7.33 -0.69 -18.08
CA ASN A 78 -7.40 -1.13 -16.68
C ASN A 78 -6.02 -1.00 -16.01
N ALA A 79 -4.96 -1.45 -16.70
CA ALA A 79 -3.59 -1.31 -16.23
C ALA A 79 -3.19 0.17 -16.05
N TYR A 80 -3.58 1.03 -16.99
CA TYR A 80 -3.32 2.48 -16.92
C TYR A 80 -3.99 3.13 -15.69
N GLU A 81 -5.27 2.85 -15.45
CA GLU A 81 -5.99 3.38 -14.29
C GLU A 81 -5.47 2.83 -12.96
N LEU A 82 -5.09 1.55 -12.93
CA LEU A 82 -4.47 0.94 -11.75
C LEU A 82 -3.14 1.62 -11.42
N MET A 83 -2.29 1.85 -12.41
CA MET A 83 -1.00 2.52 -12.18
C MET A 83 -1.20 3.94 -11.64
N LYS A 84 -2.19 4.69 -12.16
CA LYS A 84 -2.56 6.00 -11.59
C LYS A 84 -3.06 5.91 -10.14
N SER A 85 -3.70 4.81 -9.77
CA SER A 85 -4.19 4.60 -8.40
C SER A 85 -3.09 4.21 -7.42
N MET A 86 -1.96 3.68 -7.91
CA MET A 86 -0.80 3.33 -7.11
C MET A 86 0.08 4.54 -6.74
N ILE A 87 0.01 5.62 -7.52
CA ILE A 87 0.80 6.85 -7.38
C ILE A 87 0.00 7.87 -6.56
#